data_AF-A0A2S9GJ93-F1
#
_entry.id   AF-A0A2S9GJ93-F1
#
_cell.length_a   1.000
_cell.length_b   1.000
_cell.length_c   1.000
_cell.angle_alpha   90.00
_cell.angle_beta   90.00
_cell.angle_gamma   90.00
#
_symmetry.space_group_name_H-M   'P 1'
#
loop_
_entity.id
_entity.type
_entity.pdbx_description
1 polymer ?
#
loop_
_entity_poly.entity_id
_entity_poly.type
_entity_poly.pdbx_seq_one_letter_code
_entity_poly.pdbx_strand_id
1 'polypeptide(L)'
;LRRGENGLKVFAMCEIPNNVILIDEFAKRFDGFSIGSNDLTQLTLGVDRDSEIVAFDYDERDEGVKEMIRLAVDGCRRNGIHSGL
;
A
#
# COMPACT_ATOMS: atom_id res chain seq x y z
N LEU A 1 18.68 13.22 6.48
CA LEU A 1 17.64 13.97 5.76
C LEU A 1 16.49 14.26 6.74
N ARG A 2 15.91 15.45 6.71
CA ARG A 2 14.77 15.81 7.58
C ARG A 2 13.56 16.14 6.70
N ARG A 3 12.42 15.48 6.98
CA ARG A 3 11.15 15.76 6.30
C ARG A 3 10.80 17.26 6.41
N GLY A 4 10.41 17.87 5.30
CA GLY A 4 10.06 19.29 5.20
C GLY A 4 11.24 20.25 5.00
N GLU A 5 12.48 19.82 5.26
CA GLU A 5 13.67 20.67 5.02
C GLU A 5 13.91 20.81 3.51
N ASN A 6 14.07 22.05 3.02
CA ASN A 6 14.24 22.36 1.60
C ASN A 6 13.13 21.80 0.69
N GLY A 7 11.91 21.65 1.22
CA GLY A 7 10.78 21.08 0.48
C GLY A 7 10.85 19.57 0.27
N LEU A 8 11.75 18.87 0.99
CA LEU A 8 11.84 17.41 0.94
C LEU A 8 10.54 16.77 1.43
N LYS A 9 9.87 16.04 0.53
CA LYS A 9 8.74 15.18 0.83
C LYS A 9 9.22 13.74 1.02
N VAL A 10 8.64 13.05 2.00
CA VAL A 10 8.95 11.65 2.30
C VAL A 10 7.71 10.82 2.01
N PHE A 11 7.86 9.87 1.08
CA PHE A 11 6.83 8.92 0.71
C PHE A 11 7.19 7.54 1.22
N ALA A 12 6.19 6.69 1.39
CA ALA A 12 6.37 5.28 1.73
C ALA A 12 5.58 4.38 0.80
N MET A 13 6.01 3.13 0.66
CA MET A 13 5.21 2.10 0.01
C MET A 13 4.06 1.67 0.91
N CYS A 14 2.86 1.54 0.33
CA CYS A 14 1.69 0.94 0.95
C CYS A 14 1.44 -0.44 0.34
N GLU A 15 2.29 -1.40 0.72
CA GLU A 15 2.35 -2.73 0.09
C GLU A 15 2.23 -3.91 1.08
N ILE A 16 1.88 -3.63 2.34
CA ILE A 16 1.78 -4.62 3.42
C ILE A 16 0.42 -4.42 4.07
N PRO A 17 -0.46 -5.43 4.23
CA PRO A 17 -1.81 -5.23 4.79
C PRO A 17 -1.87 -4.40 6.08
N ASN A 18 -0.84 -4.49 6.94
CA ASN A 18 -0.72 -3.67 8.14
C ASN A 18 -0.66 -2.15 7.87
N ASN A 19 0.01 -1.69 6.80
CA ASN A 19 0.06 -0.27 6.45
C ASN A 19 -1.28 0.23 5.90
N VAL A 20 -2.06 -0.62 5.22
CA VAL A 20 -3.45 -0.31 4.81
C VAL A 20 -4.36 -0.16 6.03
N ILE A 21 -4.31 -1.12 6.96
CA ILE A 21 -5.16 -1.15 8.16
C ILE A 21 -4.84 0.05 9.08
N LEU A 22 -3.57 0.39 9.26
CA LEU A 22 -3.11 1.45 10.15
C LEU A 22 -2.77 2.75 9.42
N ILE A 23 -3.30 2.96 8.22
CA ILE A 23 -2.86 4.04 7.33
C ILE A 23 -2.97 5.43 7.97
N ASP A 24 -3.91 5.67 8.88
CA ASP A 24 -4.06 6.93 9.61
C ASP A 24 -2.88 7.20 10.56
N GLU A 25 -2.32 6.16 11.17
CA GLU A 25 -1.13 6.26 12.02
C GLU A 25 0.14 6.46 11.20
N PHE A 26 0.22 5.82 10.04
CA PHE A 26 1.33 6.00 9.12
C PHE A 26 1.28 7.38 8.42
N ALA A 27 0.09 7.90 8.10
CA ALA A 27 -0.09 9.21 7.48
C ALA A 27 0.48 10.38 8.30
N LYS A 28 0.55 10.24 9.63
CA LYS A 28 1.23 11.21 10.50
C LYS A 28 2.72 11.37 10.16
N ARG A 29 3.34 10.35 9.56
CA ARG A 29 4.79 10.27 9.33
C ARG A 29 5.21 10.54 7.89
N PHE A 30 4.30 10.38 6.92
CA PHE A 30 4.60 10.48 5.49
C PHE A 30 3.77 11.56 4.78
N ASP A 31 4.28 12.06 3.66
CA ASP A 31 3.62 13.06 2.80
C ASP A 31 2.71 12.42 1.74
N GLY A 32 2.81 11.10 1.58
CA GLY A 32 1.97 10.30 0.72
C GLY A 32 2.45 8.85 0.65
N PHE A 33 1.68 8.04 -0.06
CA PHE A 33 1.97 6.63 -0.28
C PHE A 33 1.97 6.27 -1.76
N SER A 34 2.82 5.33 -2.14
CA SER A 34 2.74 4.60 -3.41
C SER A 34 2.26 3.19 -3.09
N ILE A 35 1.15 2.77 -3.67
CA ILE A 35 0.55 1.46 -3.42
C ILE A 35 1.30 0.44 -4.28
N GLY A 36 2.03 -0.48 -3.64
CA GLY A 36 2.70 -1.57 -4.33
C GLY A 36 1.71 -2.71 -4.53
N SER A 37 0.95 -2.70 -5.63
CA SER A 37 -0.09 -3.72 -5.91
C SER A 37 0.48 -5.14 -5.87
N ASN A 38 1.71 -5.27 -6.36
CA ASN A 38 2.46 -6.50 -6.41
C ASN A 38 2.58 -7.22 -5.05
N ASP A 39 3.28 -6.57 -4.11
CA ASP A 39 3.53 -7.18 -2.80
C ASP A 39 2.27 -7.14 -1.93
N LEU A 40 1.39 -6.15 -2.14
CA LEU A 40 0.09 -6.10 -1.49
C LEU A 40 -0.77 -7.31 -1.88
N THR A 41 -0.77 -7.72 -3.15
CA THR A 41 -1.50 -8.91 -3.62
C THR A 41 -0.96 -10.16 -2.97
N GLN A 42 0.36 -10.36 -3.02
CA GLN A 42 1.03 -11.51 -2.42
C GLN A 42 0.69 -11.65 -0.93
N LEU A 43 0.76 -10.57 -0.16
CA LEU A 43 0.50 -10.59 1.28
C LEU A 43 -0.99 -10.60 1.64
N THR A 44 -1.87 -10.09 0.77
CA THR A 44 -3.33 -10.14 0.97
C THR A 44 -3.86 -11.55 0.72
N LEU A 45 -3.40 -12.18 -0.36
CA LEU A 45 -3.82 -13.54 -0.74
C LEU A 45 -3.04 -14.63 0.02
N GLY A 46 -1.88 -14.29 0.59
CA GLY A 46 -0.98 -15.26 1.20
C GLY A 46 -0.32 -16.18 0.18
N VAL A 47 -0.12 -15.67 -1.05
CA VAL A 47 0.39 -16.43 -2.20
C VAL A 47 1.74 -15.86 -2.63
N ASP A 48 2.77 -16.69 -2.60
CA ASP A 48 4.08 -16.37 -3.18
C ASP A 48 4.00 -16.46 -4.71
N ARG A 49 4.14 -15.31 -5.39
CA ARG A 49 4.04 -15.22 -6.86
C ARG A 49 5.18 -15.91 -7.59
N ASP A 50 6.31 -16.11 -6.92
CA ASP A 50 7.50 -16.75 -7.50
C ASP A 50 7.51 -18.27 -7.23
N SER A 51 6.51 -18.78 -6.51
CA SER A 51 6.38 -20.20 -6.19
C SER A 51 5.65 -20.97 -7.29
N GLU A 52 6.33 -21.91 -7.94
CA GLU A 52 5.75 -22.80 -8.96
C GLU A 52 4.54 -23.62 -8.45
N ILE A 53 4.39 -23.75 -7.12
CA ILE A 53 3.34 -24.55 -6.48
C ILE A 53 2.05 -23.76 -6.29
N VAL A 54 2.11 -22.43 -6.08
CA VAL A 54 0.94 -21.62 -5.69
C VAL A 54 0.74 -20.36 -6.53
N ALA A 55 1.68 -19.99 -7.41
CA ALA A 55 1.60 -18.76 -8.20
C ALA A 55 0.36 -18.64 -9.10
N PHE A 56 -0.31 -19.77 -9.41
CA PHE A 56 -1.56 -19.76 -10.19
C PHE A 56 -2.73 -19.08 -9.45
N ASP A 57 -2.69 -18.97 -8.12
CA ASP A 57 -3.69 -18.28 -7.30
C ASP A 57 -3.39 -16.79 -7.11
N TYR A 58 -2.28 -16.28 -7.66
CA TYR A 58 -1.97 -14.86 -7.61
C TYR A 58 -2.82 -14.08 -8.65
N ASP A 59 -3.72 -13.22 -8.17
CA ASP A 59 -4.48 -12.31 -9.03
C ASP A 59 -4.65 -10.92 -8.35
N GLU A 60 -4.04 -9.89 -8.94
CA GLU A 60 -4.20 -8.50 -8.46
C GLU A 60 -5.64 -7.98 -8.60
N ARG A 61 -6.50 -8.68 -9.36
CA ARG A 61 -7.91 -8.35 -9.56
C ARG A 61 -8.83 -9.08 -8.60
N ASP A 62 -8.30 -9.86 -7.66
CA ASP A 62 -9.08 -10.46 -6.59
C ASP A 62 -9.83 -9.37 -5.80
N GLU A 63 -11.05 -9.68 -5.34
CA GLU A 63 -11.90 -8.72 -4.65
C GLU A 63 -11.30 -8.28 -3.31
N GLY A 64 -10.59 -9.15 -2.60
CA GLY A 64 -9.86 -8.81 -1.38
C GLY A 64 -8.71 -7.83 -1.64
N VAL A 65 -8.00 -8.00 -2.75
CA VAL A 65 -6.92 -7.09 -3.17
C VAL A 65 -7.47 -5.73 -3.57
N LYS A 66 -8.54 -5.70 -4.37
CA LYS A 66 -9.23 -4.46 -4.73
C LYS A 66 -9.71 -3.72 -3.50
N GLU A 67 -10.24 -4.42 -2.50
CA GLU A 67 -10.68 -3.80 -1.25
C GLU A 67 -9.51 -3.22 -0.48
N MET A 68 -8.36 -3.91 -0.41
CA MET A 68 -7.14 -3.36 0.20
C MET A 68 -6.67 -2.07 -0.50
N ILE A 69 -6.65 -2.05 -1.84
CA ILE A 69 -6.30 -0.86 -2.62
C ILE A 69 -7.30 0.27 -2.35
N ARG A 70 -8.61 -0.03 -2.35
CA ARG A 70 -9.66 0.95 -2.06
C ARG A 70 -9.49 1.57 -0.67
N LEU A 71 -9.25 0.74 0.35
CA LEU A 71 -9.02 1.19 1.73
C LEU A 71 -7.78 2.07 1.86
N ALA A 72 -6.70 1.74 1.12
CA ALA A 72 -5.49 2.55 1.08
C ALA A 72 -5.74 3.93 0.43
N VAL A 73 -6.43 3.98 -0.71
CA VAL A 73 -6.78 5.22 -1.41
C VAL A 73 -7.69 6.09 -0.55
N ASP A 74 -8.75 5.52 0.01
CA ASP A 74 -9.64 6.24 0.92
C ASP A 74 -8.91 6.72 2.19
N GLY A 75 -7.89 5.96 2.62
CA GLY A 75 -6.99 6.33 3.71
C GLY A 75 -6.12 7.53 3.43
N CYS A 76 -5.50 7.56 2.27
CA CYS A 76 -4.73 8.73 1.87
C CYS A 76 -5.64 9.96 1.74
N ARG A 77 -6.81 9.80 1.10
CA ARG A 77 -7.79 10.86 0.91
C ARG A 77 -8.30 11.45 2.23
N ARG A 78 -8.69 10.63 3.20
CA ARG A 78 -9.21 11.11 4.49
C ARG A 78 -8.16 11.79 5.36
N ASN A 79 -6.88 11.46 5.18
CA ASN A 79 -5.76 12.13 5.86
C ASN A 79 -5.20 13.32 5.06
N GLY A 80 -5.74 13.62 3.87
CA GLY A 80 -5.28 14.72 3.04
C GLY A 80 -3.86 14.55 2.48
N ILE A 81 -3.41 13.31 2.29
CA ILE A 81 -2.08 12.99 1.72
C ILE A 81 -2.22 12.34 0.34
N HIS A 82 -1.14 12.35 -0.44
CA HIS A 82 -1.13 11.77 -1.78
C HIS A 82 -1.18 10.24 -1.75
N SER A 83 -1.93 9.64 -2.67
CA SER A 83 -1.85 8.21 -3.03
C SER A 83 -1.51 8.08 -4.52
N GLY A 84 -0.51 7.26 -4.83
CA GLY A 84 -0.23 6.74 -6.17
C GLY A 84 -0.39 5.21 -6.20
N LEU A 85 -0.64 4.65 -7.38
CA LEU A 85 -0.60 3.22 -7.68
C LEU A 85 0.39 3.03 -8.82
#